data_AF-A0A955VS68-F1
#
_entry.id   AF-A0A955VS68-F1
#
_cell.length_a   1.000
_cell.length_b   1.000
_cell.length_c   1.000
_cell.angle_alpha   90.00
_cell.angle_beta   90.00
_cell.angle_gamma   90.00
#
_symmetry.space_group_name_H-M   'P 1'
#
loop_
_entity.id
_entity.type
_entity.pdbx_description
1 polymer ?
#
loop_
_entity_poly.entity_id
_entity_poly.type
_entity_poly.pdbx_seq_one_letter_code
_entity_poly.pdbx_strand_id
1 'polypeptide(L)'
;DGLAAVVERDHATPAEAVLIPADGIDPDEHLRALLLRWHGRDVPLDSPDLMHWRWLYDSVSFVTGDDDAAWHAVCATLYTHPDFYSY
;
A
#
# COMPACT_ATOMS: atom_id res chain seq x y z
N ASP A 1 19.53 1.75 11.13
CA ASP A 1 20.19 1.45 9.85
C ASP A 1 19.34 0.57 8.92
N GLY A 2 18.20 1.06 8.45
CA GLY A 2 17.32 0.30 7.53
C GLY A 2 16.45 1.22 6.68
N LEU A 3 16.01 2.34 7.26
CA LEU A 3 15.24 3.38 6.57
C LEU A 3 15.99 4.02 5.38
N ALA A 4 17.32 4.19 5.49
CA ALA A 4 18.14 4.77 4.42
C ALA A 4 18.25 3.84 3.19
N ALA A 5 18.21 2.51 3.40
CA ALA A 5 18.28 1.55 2.30
C ALA A 5 16.96 1.45 1.50
N VAL A 6 15.84 1.83 2.11
CA VAL A 6 14.54 1.96 1.43
C VAL A 6 14.52 3.23 0.56
N VAL A 7 15.12 4.32 1.03
CA VAL A 7 15.16 5.61 0.31
C VAL A 7 16.22 5.63 -0.82
N GLU A 8 17.35 4.94 -0.66
CA GLU A 8 18.45 5.01 -1.65
C GLU A 8 18.20 4.17 -2.93
N ARG A 9 17.16 3.35 -2.96
CA ARG A 9 16.71 2.65 -4.18
C ARG A 9 15.84 3.50 -5.11
N ASP A 10 15.60 4.77 -4.79
CA ASP A 10 14.78 5.69 -5.61
C ASP A 10 15.45 6.27 -6.87
N HIS A 11 16.69 5.85 -7.20
CA HIS A 11 17.42 6.40 -8.35
C HIS A 11 17.57 5.46 -9.57
N ALA A 12 16.95 4.28 -9.55
CA ALA A 12 16.95 3.37 -10.71
C ALA A 12 15.56 3.26 -11.36
N THR A 13 15.29 4.13 -12.34
CA THR A 13 14.16 4.08 -13.30
C THR A 13 12.74 4.34 -12.73
N PRO A 14 12.02 5.41 -13.15
CA PRO A 14 10.76 5.84 -12.50
C PRO A 14 9.48 5.03 -12.83
N ALA A 15 9.57 3.83 -13.41
CA ALA A 15 8.46 3.30 -14.22
C ALA A 15 7.91 1.91 -13.87
N GLU A 16 8.36 1.24 -12.80
CA GLU A 16 7.61 0.09 -12.28
C GLU A 16 7.20 0.35 -10.84
N ALA A 17 6.02 0.96 -10.72
CA ALA A 17 5.28 0.98 -9.47
C ALA A 17 5.02 -0.47 -9.07
N VAL A 18 5.73 -0.95 -8.06
CA VAL A 18 5.47 -2.27 -7.47
C VAL A 18 4.14 -2.16 -6.74
N LEU A 19 3.03 -2.45 -7.44
CA LEU A 19 1.67 -2.46 -6.87
C LEU A 19 1.53 -3.63 -5.88
N ILE A 20 2.14 -4.75 -6.23
CA ILE A 20 2.25 -5.96 -5.42
C ILE A 20 3.67 -6.02 -4.88
N PRO A 21 3.90 -5.96 -3.56
CA PRO A 21 5.23 -5.93 -2.99
C PRO A 21 6.01 -7.22 -3.30
N ALA A 22 7.34 -7.13 -3.27
CA ALA A 22 8.18 -8.33 -3.26
C ALA A 22 8.02 -9.12 -1.95
N ASP A 23 8.37 -10.40 -1.98
CA ASP A 23 8.35 -11.26 -0.79
C ASP A 23 9.12 -10.65 0.40
N GLY A 24 8.54 -10.75 1.60
CA GLY A 24 9.16 -10.33 2.85
C GLY A 24 9.04 -8.83 3.16
N ILE A 25 8.35 -8.05 2.34
CA ILE A 25 7.95 -6.68 2.69
C ILE A 25 6.78 -6.73 3.68
N ASP A 26 6.85 -5.90 4.72
CA ASP A 26 5.77 -5.76 5.68
C ASP A 26 4.55 -5.09 5.00
N PRO A 27 3.35 -5.69 5.09
CA PRO A 27 2.14 -5.15 4.46
C PRO A 27 1.82 -3.70 4.86
N ASP A 28 2.11 -3.30 6.10
CA ASP A 28 1.80 -1.95 6.57
C ASP A 28 2.74 -0.89 6.00
N GLU A 29 4.02 -1.23 5.87
CA GLU A 29 4.99 -0.37 5.20
C GLU A 29 4.61 -0.18 3.73
N HIS A 30 4.17 -1.25 3.06
CA HIS A 30 3.73 -1.17 1.67
C HIS A 30 2.44 -0.35 1.52
N LEU A 31 1.46 -0.55 2.41
CA LEU A 31 0.23 0.24 2.44
C LEU A 31 0.52 1.74 2.64
N ARG A 32 1.44 2.10 3.56
CA ARG A 32 1.88 3.50 3.73
C ARG A 32 2.49 4.06 2.46
N ALA A 33 3.36 3.31 1.80
CA ALA A 33 3.98 3.73 0.55
C ALA A 33 2.94 3.99 -0.56
N LEU A 34 1.92 3.13 -0.66
CA LEU A 34 0.83 3.30 -1.61
C LEU A 34 -0.03 4.53 -1.30
N LEU A 35 -0.36 4.78 -0.03
CA LEU A 35 -1.14 5.95 0.41
C LEU A 35 -0.39 7.26 0.18
N LEU A 36 0.91 7.29 0.46
CA LEU A 36 1.76 8.44 0.16
C LEU A 36 1.80 8.71 -1.35
N ARG A 37 1.94 7.66 -2.16
CA ARG A 37 2.06 7.77 -3.61
C ARG A 37 0.77 8.24 -4.29
N TRP A 38 -0.36 7.61 -3.98
CA TRP A 38 -1.62 7.82 -4.71
C TRP A 38 -2.49 8.92 -4.10
N HIS A 39 -2.30 9.21 -2.81
CA HIS A 39 -3.10 10.19 -2.09
C HIS A 39 -2.27 11.28 -1.41
N GLY A 40 -0.94 11.27 -1.51
CA GLY A 40 -0.07 12.28 -0.88
C GLY A 40 -0.12 12.25 0.65
N ARG A 41 -0.63 11.17 1.24
CA ARG A 41 -0.82 11.04 2.69
C ARG A 41 0.31 10.25 3.32
N ASP A 42 1.10 10.91 4.16
CA ASP A 42 2.00 10.21 5.08
C ASP A 42 1.25 9.85 6.36
N VAL A 43 1.00 8.54 6.55
CA VAL A 43 0.09 8.03 7.60
C VAL A 43 0.86 7.17 8.59
N PRO A 44 0.80 7.41 9.91
CA PRO A 44 1.46 6.55 10.91
C PRO A 44 0.98 5.09 10.85
N LEU A 45 1.87 4.14 11.21
CA LEU A 45 1.59 2.69 11.20
C LEU A 45 0.46 2.26 12.16
N ASP A 46 0.22 3.06 13.19
CA ASP A 46 -0.83 2.87 14.20
C ASP A 46 -2.08 3.71 13.91
N SER A 47 -2.14 4.41 12.78
CA SER A 47 -3.27 5.26 12.46
C SER A 47 -4.53 4.45 12.14
N PRO A 48 -5.72 4.92 12.56
CA PRO A 48 -6.99 4.33 12.15
C PRO A 48 -7.17 4.30 10.62
N ASP A 49 -6.65 5.31 9.93
CA ASP A 49 -6.68 5.41 8.47
C ASP A 49 -5.99 4.21 7.81
N LEU A 50 -4.82 3.80 8.32
CA LEU A 50 -4.10 2.62 7.81
C LEU A 50 -4.84 1.32 8.16
N MET A 51 -5.50 1.26 9.32
CA MET A 51 -6.21 0.08 9.79
C MET A 51 -7.33 -0.37 8.85
N HIS A 52 -8.01 0.56 8.18
CA HIS A 52 -9.04 0.21 7.18
C HIS A 52 -8.43 -0.49 5.95
N TRP A 53 -7.25 -0.06 5.50
CA TRP A 53 -6.55 -0.69 4.38
C TRP A 53 -5.98 -2.05 4.74
N ARG A 54 -5.44 -2.17 5.97
CA ARG A 54 -5.02 -3.47 6.52
C ARG A 54 -6.19 -4.45 6.57
N TRP A 55 -7.34 -4.00 7.09
CA TRP A 55 -8.53 -4.83 7.16
C TRP A 55 -9.00 -5.31 5.78
N LEU A 56 -8.96 -4.46 4.76
CA LEU A 56 -9.30 -4.85 3.38
C LEU A 56 -8.33 -5.92 2.86
N TYR A 57 -7.03 -5.67 2.99
CA TYR A 57 -5.99 -6.62 2.58
C TYR A 57 -6.17 -7.98 3.27
N ASP A 58 -6.24 -7.99 4.60
CA ASP A 58 -6.39 -9.20 5.42
C ASP A 58 -7.68 -9.96 5.06
N SER A 59 -8.78 -9.24 4.85
CA SER A 59 -10.08 -9.87 4.54
C SER A 59 -10.06 -10.58 3.19
N VAL A 60 -9.44 -9.96 2.17
CA VAL A 60 -9.34 -10.57 0.85
C VAL A 60 -8.37 -11.75 0.90
N SER A 61 -7.17 -11.56 1.47
CA SER A 61 -6.19 -12.65 1.62
C SER A 61 -6.77 -13.84 2.39
N PHE A 62 -7.51 -13.60 3.48
CA PHE A 62 -8.16 -14.67 4.24
C PHE A 62 -9.20 -15.45 3.41
N VAL A 63 -9.99 -14.77 2.59
CA VAL A 63 -11.06 -15.40 1.79
C VAL A 63 -10.50 -16.13 0.55
N THR A 64 -9.48 -15.57 -0.10
CA THR A 64 -8.92 -16.10 -1.34
C THR A 64 -7.76 -17.07 -1.12
N GLY A 65 -7.05 -16.95 0.00
CA GLY A 65 -5.75 -17.59 0.20
C GLY A 65 -4.67 -17.07 -0.76
N ASP A 66 -4.87 -15.88 -1.32
CA ASP A 66 -4.05 -15.30 -2.38
C ASP A 66 -3.78 -13.81 -2.10
N ASP A 67 -2.52 -13.51 -1.79
CA ASP A 67 -2.07 -12.15 -1.46
C ASP A 67 -2.02 -11.24 -2.70
N ASP A 68 -1.80 -11.77 -3.90
CA ASP A 68 -1.83 -10.97 -5.13
C ASP A 68 -3.26 -10.46 -5.37
N ALA A 69 -4.26 -11.31 -5.13
CA ALA A 69 -5.67 -10.91 -5.18
C ALA A 69 -5.99 -9.82 -4.14
N ALA A 70 -5.41 -9.90 -2.94
CA ALA A 70 -5.56 -8.89 -1.91
C ALA A 70 -4.93 -7.55 -2.30
N TRP A 71 -3.72 -7.55 -2.85
CA TRP A 71 -3.06 -6.34 -3.35
C TRP A 71 -3.79 -5.71 -4.53
N HIS A 72 -4.34 -6.52 -5.44
CA HIS A 72 -5.21 -6.03 -6.50
C HIS A 72 -6.47 -5.36 -5.95
N ALA A 73 -7.10 -5.92 -4.92
CA ALA A 73 -8.27 -5.32 -4.28
C ALA A 73 -7.93 -3.97 -3.62
N VAL A 74 -6.78 -3.88 -2.93
CA VAL A 74 -6.27 -2.62 -2.38
C VAL A 74 -6.05 -1.59 -3.49
N CYS A 75 -5.34 -1.95 -4.56
CA CYS A 75 -5.06 -1.03 -5.66
C CYS A 75 -6.33 -0.56 -6.39
N ALA A 76 -7.26 -1.47 -6.67
CA ALA A 76 -8.55 -1.14 -7.26
C ALA A 76 -9.34 -0.18 -6.35
N THR A 77 -9.31 -0.42 -5.04
CA THR A 77 -9.96 0.45 -4.06
C THR A 77 -9.29 1.81 -3.99
N LEU A 78 -7.96 1.90 -3.90
CA LEU A 78 -7.22 3.16 -3.94
C LEU A 78 -7.56 4.01 -5.18
N TYR A 79 -7.72 3.36 -6.34
CA TYR A 79 -8.07 4.03 -7.59
C TYR A 79 -9.54 4.49 -7.64
N THR A 80 -10.44 3.82 -6.91
CA THR A 80 -11.89 4.05 -6.98
C THR A 80 -12.48 4.69 -5.70
N HIS A 81 -11.68 4.91 -4.66
CA HIS A 81 -12.14 5.37 -3.36
C HIS A 81 -12.74 6.79 -3.44
N PRO A 82 -13.99 7.01 -2.98
CA PRO A 82 -14.69 8.30 -3.09
C PRO A 82 -14.19 9.42 -2.19
N ASP A 83 -13.12 9.22 -1.38
CA ASP A 83 -12.32 10.32 -0.82
C ASP A 83 -11.86 11.32 -1.91
N PHE A 84 -11.96 10.92 -3.19
CA PHE A 84 -11.70 11.76 -4.38
C PHE A 84 -12.85 12.71 -4.81
N TYR A 85 -14.03 12.69 -4.20
CA TYR A 85 -15.14 13.61 -4.56
C TYR A 85 -15.47 14.68 -3.51
N SER A 86 -14.74 14.75 -2.40
CA SER A 86 -14.94 15.76 -1.36
C SER A 86 -13.77 16.74 -1.28
N TYR A 87 -13.75 17.68 -2.23
CA TYR A 87 -13.19 19.03 -2.07
C TYR A 87 -14.24 20.05 -2.50
#